data_AF-A0A7C6NBM1-F1
#
_entry.id   AF-A0A7C6NBM1-F1
#
_cell.length_a   1.000
_cell.length_b   1.000
_cell.length_c   1.000
_cell.angle_alpha   90.00
_cell.angle_beta   90.00
_cell.angle_gamma   90.00
#
_symmetry.space_group_name_H-M   'P 1'
#
loop_
_entity.id
_entity.type
_entity.pdbx_description
1 polymer ?
#
loop_
_entity_poly.entity_id
_entity_poly.type
_entity_poly.pdbx_seq_one_letter_code
_entity_poly.pdbx_strand_id
1 'polypeptide(L)'
;MFMRVFRRVIIAAVLVFSFPIWSFAGNGGPGITINGSRLDLTGAIQNGQVMVPLEELTQALGGSYSWDPVGKTATINIPGLSWPPGGDLKDSCTIEVTKITEGISLLTLTGEVKNTSPYQLTSLTVYGKLLDVKGEELTKSFTYKLTPAQLLPGETGSFEIIFWDYNKYKDSNARYAVYVQGFSPEAN
;
A
#
# COMPACT_ATOMS: atom_id res chain seq x y z
N MET A 1 46.50 55.40 -2.27
CA MET A 1 46.80 54.00 -1.89
C MET A 1 45.67 53.36 -1.07
N PHE A 2 45.09 54.08 -0.10
CA PHE A 2 44.01 53.64 0.80
C PHE A 2 42.74 53.08 0.10
N MET A 3 42.24 53.75 -0.93
CA MET A 3 41.00 53.37 -1.65
C MET A 3 41.08 52.00 -2.38
N ARG A 4 42.28 51.60 -2.82
CA ARG A 4 42.49 50.33 -3.56
C ARG A 4 42.56 49.12 -2.63
N VAL A 5 43.06 49.31 -1.41
CA VAL A 5 43.10 48.27 -0.37
C VAL A 5 41.70 48.07 0.20
N PHE A 6 40.96 49.16 0.44
CA PHE A 6 39.56 49.11 0.89
C PHE A 6 38.65 48.36 -0.09
N ARG A 7 38.80 48.59 -1.41
CA ARG A 7 38.05 47.86 -2.44
C ARG A 7 38.38 46.35 -2.46
N ARG A 8 39.64 45.97 -2.22
CA ARG A 8 40.06 44.56 -2.15
C ARG A 8 39.53 43.86 -0.90
N VAL A 9 39.45 44.57 0.22
CA VAL A 9 38.87 44.06 1.48
C VAL A 9 37.37 43.82 1.34
N ILE A 10 36.63 44.71 0.68
CA ILE A 10 35.19 44.52 0.43
C ILE A 10 34.94 43.30 -0.48
N ILE A 11 35.72 43.13 -1.55
CA ILE A 11 35.57 41.97 -2.46
C ILE A 11 35.87 40.66 -1.73
N ALA A 12 36.89 40.63 -0.87
CA ALA A 12 37.19 39.46 -0.06
C ALA A 12 36.08 39.16 0.97
N ALA A 13 35.50 40.18 1.60
CA ALA A 13 34.39 40.01 2.54
C ALA A 13 33.12 39.46 1.87
N VAL A 14 32.81 39.88 0.63
CA VAL A 14 31.67 39.38 -0.15
C VAL A 14 31.88 37.92 -0.60
N LEU A 15 33.12 37.53 -0.88
CA LEU A 15 33.48 36.14 -1.23
C LEU A 15 33.41 35.16 -0.05
N VAL A 16 33.61 35.64 1.19
CA VAL A 16 33.49 34.80 2.40
C VAL A 16 32.01 34.61 2.80
N PHE A 17 31.13 35.55 2.47
CA PHE A 17 29.67 35.44 2.70
C PHE A 17 28.93 34.61 1.63
N SER A 18 29.61 34.17 0.56
CA SER A 18 29.01 33.34 -0.50
C SER A 18 29.31 31.85 -0.35
N PHE A 19 29.95 31.43 0.75
CA PHE A 19 29.96 30.01 1.12
C PHE A 19 28.56 29.61 1.60
N PRO A 20 27.93 28.60 0.98
CA PRO A 20 26.61 28.15 1.39
C PRO A 20 26.67 27.72 2.85
N ILE A 21 25.80 28.33 3.65
CA ILE A 21 25.51 27.95 5.02
C ILE A 21 25.36 26.43 5.02
N TRP A 22 26.13 25.75 5.87
CA TRP A 22 26.06 24.31 6.01
C TRP A 22 24.60 23.94 6.21
N SER A 23 24.02 23.28 5.22
CA SER A 23 22.66 22.79 5.32
C SER A 23 22.71 21.66 6.32
N PHE A 24 22.29 21.93 7.55
CA PHE A 24 22.04 20.87 8.53
C PHE A 24 20.91 20.03 7.96
N ALA A 25 21.24 18.84 7.45
CA ALA A 25 20.24 17.82 7.23
C ALA A 25 19.59 17.55 8.60
N GLY A 26 18.28 17.81 8.72
CA GLY A 26 17.54 17.51 9.94
C GLY A 26 17.69 16.03 10.25
N ASN A 27 18.23 15.71 11.43
CA ASN A 27 18.55 14.34 11.84
C ASN A 27 17.31 13.52 12.27
N GLY A 28 16.12 13.92 11.78
CA GLY A 28 14.87 13.21 11.97
C GLY A 28 14.48 12.56 10.66
N GLY A 29 14.23 11.25 10.67
CA GLY A 29 13.60 10.56 9.55
C GLY A 29 12.25 11.19 9.16
N PRO A 30 11.62 10.72 8.06
CA PRO A 30 10.37 11.28 7.59
C PRO A 30 9.31 11.27 8.69
N GLY A 31 8.76 12.46 8.97
CA GLY A 31 7.64 12.61 9.91
C GLY A 31 6.39 11.96 9.34
N ILE A 32 5.64 11.29 10.20
CA ILE A 32 4.43 10.56 9.83
C ILE A 32 3.21 11.38 10.26
N THR A 33 2.22 11.54 9.37
CA THR A 33 0.96 12.23 9.66
C THR A 33 -0.20 11.29 9.36
N ILE A 34 -1.07 11.07 10.33
CA ILE A 34 -2.28 10.25 10.19
C ILE A 34 -3.49 11.12 10.51
N ASN A 35 -4.49 11.13 9.62
CA ASN A 35 -5.72 11.92 9.79
C ASN A 35 -5.47 13.41 10.09
N GLY A 36 -4.40 13.99 9.54
CA GLY A 36 -4.01 15.38 9.76
C GLY A 36 -3.28 15.64 11.09
N SER A 37 -3.14 14.63 11.96
CA SER A 37 -2.34 14.69 13.18
C SER A 37 -0.93 14.16 12.92
N ARG A 38 0.08 15.01 13.16
CA ARG A 38 1.48 14.61 13.13
C ARG A 38 1.75 13.68 14.30
N LEU A 39 2.24 12.48 13.99
CA LEU A 39 2.73 11.55 14.98
C LEU A 39 4.20 11.85 15.24
N ASP A 40 4.59 11.84 16.51
CA ASP A 40 5.98 12.03 16.94
C ASP A 40 6.78 10.73 16.78
N LEU A 41 6.68 10.16 15.58
CA LEU A 41 7.30 8.90 15.19
C LEU A 41 8.23 9.16 14.04
N THR A 42 9.39 8.53 14.10
CA THR A 42 10.43 8.67 13.07
C THR A 42 10.43 7.42 12.21
N GLY A 43 9.99 7.55 10.96
CA GLY A 43 10.15 6.49 9.98
C GLY A 43 11.64 6.22 9.71
N ALA A 44 11.99 4.98 9.38
CA ALA A 44 13.32 4.62 8.92
C ALA A 44 13.33 4.49 7.40
N ILE A 45 14.35 4.97 6.71
CA ILE A 45 14.49 4.70 5.27
C ILE A 45 15.33 3.43 5.11
N GLN A 46 14.75 2.39 4.52
CA GLN A 46 15.47 1.16 4.18
C GLN A 46 15.23 0.83 2.70
N ASN A 47 16.32 0.60 1.94
CA ASN A 47 16.27 0.32 0.50
C ASN A 47 15.47 1.35 -0.31
N GLY A 48 15.49 2.63 0.09
CA GLY A 48 14.73 3.71 -0.56
C GLY A 48 13.24 3.73 -0.22
N GLN A 49 12.77 2.84 0.65
CA GLN A 49 11.40 2.81 1.16
C GLN A 49 11.34 3.38 2.58
N VAL A 50 10.28 4.12 2.88
CA VAL A 50 10.00 4.58 4.24
C VAL A 50 9.32 3.45 5.00
N MET A 51 10.02 2.92 5.99
CA MET A 51 9.50 1.98 6.97
C MET A 51 8.91 2.73 8.15
N VAL A 52 7.66 2.41 8.46
CA VAL A 52 6.94 2.96 9.61
C VAL A 52 6.90 1.89 10.70
N PRO A 53 7.19 2.22 11.97
CA PRO A 53 7.04 1.28 13.08
C PRO A 53 5.60 0.76 13.17
N LEU A 54 5.43 -0.55 12.97
CA LEU A 54 4.11 -1.20 12.88
C LEU A 54 3.31 -1.07 14.17
N GLU A 55 3.96 -1.22 15.33
CA GLU A 55 3.33 -1.11 16.64
C GLU A 55 2.70 0.28 16.85
N GLU A 56 3.52 1.32 16.68
CA GLU A 56 3.11 2.70 16.90
C GLU A 56 2.04 3.17 15.90
N LEU A 57 2.16 2.73 14.64
CA LEU A 57 1.13 2.93 13.63
C LEU A 57 -0.20 2.30 14.05
N THR A 58 -0.17 1.08 14.58
CA THR A 58 -1.37 0.37 15.01
C THR A 58 -2.03 1.08 16.20
N GLN A 59 -1.23 1.52 17.17
CA GLN A 59 -1.72 2.29 18.31
C GLN A 59 -2.33 3.65 17.88
N ALA A 60 -1.69 4.34 16.93
CA ALA A 60 -2.20 5.60 16.39
C ALA A 60 -3.55 5.44 15.67
N LEU A 61 -3.80 4.26 15.10
CA LEU A 61 -5.08 3.89 14.49
C LEU A 61 -6.12 3.39 15.53
N GLY A 62 -5.79 3.42 16.82
CA GLY A 62 -6.67 2.96 17.91
C GLY A 62 -6.66 1.44 18.12
N GLY A 63 -5.72 0.72 17.49
CA GLY A 63 -5.58 -0.72 17.58
C GLY A 63 -4.63 -1.22 18.66
N SER A 64 -4.54 -2.54 18.80
CA SER A 64 -3.56 -3.24 19.61
C SER A 64 -2.60 -4.06 18.76
N TYR A 65 -1.36 -4.21 19.24
CA TYR A 65 -0.28 -4.94 18.60
C TYR A 65 0.23 -6.03 19.54
N SER A 66 0.58 -7.19 18.98
CA SER A 66 1.19 -8.31 19.70
C SER A 66 2.22 -9.00 18.80
N TRP A 67 3.34 -9.42 19.36
CA TRP A 67 4.39 -10.15 18.66
C TRP A 67 4.58 -11.53 19.29
N ASP A 68 4.45 -12.58 18.48
CA ASP A 68 4.87 -13.93 18.83
C ASP A 68 6.29 -14.19 18.31
N PRO A 69 7.31 -14.25 19.18
CA PRO A 69 8.68 -14.49 18.77
C PRO A 69 8.93 -15.93 18.31
N VAL A 70 8.11 -16.90 18.74
CA VAL A 70 8.27 -18.32 18.38
C VAL A 70 7.76 -18.54 16.97
N GLY A 71 6.55 -18.06 16.68
CA GLY A 71 5.95 -18.10 15.35
C GLY A 71 6.43 -17.00 14.39
N LYS A 72 7.29 -16.06 14.85
CA LYS A 72 7.70 -14.86 14.11
C LYS A 72 6.51 -14.10 13.50
N THR A 73 5.42 -13.99 14.25
CA THR A 73 4.15 -13.48 13.77
C THR A 73 3.76 -12.22 14.52
N ALA A 74 3.48 -11.15 13.79
CA ALA A 74 2.88 -9.93 14.33
C ALA A 74 1.36 -9.98 14.16
N THR A 75 0.63 -9.79 15.25
CA THR A 75 -0.82 -9.71 15.27
C THR A 75 -1.24 -8.29 15.59
N ILE A 76 -2.09 -7.71 14.74
CA ILE A 76 -2.70 -6.40 14.97
C ILE A 76 -4.21 -6.55 15.07
N ASN A 77 -4.82 -5.76 15.95
CA ASN A 77 -6.28 -5.66 16.06
C ASN A 77 -6.66 -4.19 15.98
N ILE A 78 -7.34 -3.77 14.93
CA ILE A 78 -7.78 -2.38 14.74
C ILE A 78 -9.31 -2.35 14.90
N PRO A 79 -9.88 -1.47 15.75
CA PRO A 79 -11.32 -1.32 15.92
C PRO A 79 -11.98 -1.02 14.57
N GLY A 80 -13.04 -1.75 14.23
CA GLY A 80 -13.70 -1.65 12.92
C GLY A 80 -13.07 -2.49 11.81
N LEU A 81 -11.94 -3.16 12.07
CA LEU A 81 -11.35 -4.17 11.20
C LEU A 81 -11.57 -5.59 11.77
N SER A 82 -12.78 -5.90 12.25
CA SER A 82 -13.13 -7.24 12.74
C SER A 82 -13.52 -8.15 11.59
N TRP A 83 -12.55 -8.55 10.76
CA TRP A 83 -12.76 -9.61 9.77
C TRP A 83 -12.21 -10.93 10.35
N PRO A 84 -13.03 -11.98 10.53
CA PRO A 84 -12.51 -13.28 10.96
C PRO A 84 -11.57 -13.82 9.88
N PRO A 85 -10.30 -14.13 10.18
CA PRO A 85 -9.41 -14.75 9.22
C PRO A 85 -9.97 -16.15 8.90
N GLY A 86 -10.39 -16.37 7.64
CA GLY A 86 -10.75 -17.70 7.14
C GLY A 86 -12.24 -18.00 6.95
N GLY A 87 -13.13 -17.02 7.02
CA GLY A 87 -14.48 -17.17 6.47
C GLY A 87 -14.46 -16.89 4.98
N ASP A 88 -14.09 -17.88 4.16
CA ASP A 88 -14.39 -17.85 2.73
C ASP A 88 -15.87 -17.49 2.58
N LEU A 89 -16.15 -16.45 1.79
CA LEU A 89 -17.52 -16.06 1.49
C LEU A 89 -18.27 -17.25 0.89
N LYS A 90 -19.09 -17.89 1.72
CA LYS A 90 -20.36 -18.43 1.25
C LYS A 90 -21.28 -17.23 1.14
N ASP A 91 -21.36 -16.66 -0.06
CA ASP A 91 -22.60 -16.17 -0.67
C ASP A 91 -22.27 -15.64 -2.07
N SER A 92 -22.86 -16.30 -3.06
CA SER A 92 -22.45 -16.33 -4.47
C SER A 92 -22.35 -14.96 -5.13
N CYS A 93 -21.12 -14.45 -5.27
CA CYS A 93 -20.74 -13.49 -6.30
C CYS A 93 -20.05 -14.26 -7.42
N THR A 94 -20.63 -14.30 -8.62
CA THR A 94 -19.96 -14.91 -9.78
C THR A 94 -19.01 -13.88 -10.38
N ILE A 95 -17.71 -14.18 -10.36
CA ILE A 95 -16.66 -13.32 -10.91
C ILE A 95 -16.44 -13.74 -12.36
N GLU A 96 -16.84 -12.88 -13.31
CA GLU A 96 -16.48 -13.06 -14.72
C GLU A 96 -15.28 -12.17 -15.04
N VAL A 97 -14.08 -12.74 -14.97
CA VAL A 97 -12.85 -12.05 -15.39
C VAL A 97 -12.83 -11.99 -16.92
N THR A 98 -13.26 -10.86 -17.49
CA THR A 98 -13.49 -10.70 -18.93
C THR A 98 -12.25 -10.37 -19.75
N LYS A 99 -11.17 -9.84 -19.15
CA LYS A 99 -9.95 -9.48 -19.91
C LYS A 99 -8.69 -9.35 -19.08
N ILE A 100 -7.70 -10.21 -19.34
CA ILE A 100 -6.36 -10.14 -18.73
C ILE A 100 -5.39 -9.49 -19.70
N THR A 101 -4.69 -8.44 -19.28
CA THR A 101 -3.73 -7.71 -20.13
C THR A 101 -2.33 -7.80 -19.54
N GLU A 102 -1.49 -8.66 -20.10
CA GLU A 102 -0.11 -8.85 -19.62
C GLU A 102 0.82 -7.75 -20.17
N GLY A 103 1.43 -6.96 -19.28
CA GLY A 103 2.47 -6.00 -19.61
C GLY A 103 3.87 -6.62 -19.50
N ILE A 104 4.81 -6.16 -20.32
CA ILE A 104 6.15 -6.76 -20.52
C ILE A 104 7.05 -6.71 -19.26
N SER A 105 6.71 -5.85 -18.28
CA SER A 105 7.45 -5.61 -17.02
C SER A 105 6.56 -5.52 -15.77
N LEU A 106 5.24 -5.46 -15.94
CA LEU A 106 4.24 -5.37 -14.88
C LEU A 106 3.07 -6.27 -15.29
N LEU A 107 2.62 -7.13 -14.38
CA LEU A 107 1.39 -7.90 -14.59
C LEU A 107 0.21 -7.06 -14.11
N THR A 108 -0.67 -6.69 -15.03
CA THR A 108 -1.93 -6.02 -14.72
C THR A 108 -3.09 -6.96 -15.00
N LEU A 109 -3.91 -7.22 -13.98
CA LEU A 109 -5.14 -7.98 -14.13
C LEU A 109 -6.32 -7.02 -14.10
N THR A 110 -7.01 -6.91 -15.22
CA THR A 110 -8.29 -6.20 -15.32
C THR A 110 -9.43 -7.21 -15.34
N GLY A 111 -10.62 -6.80 -14.93
CA GLY A 111 -11.79 -7.66 -15.03
C GLY A 111 -13.04 -6.98 -14.52
N GLU A 112 -14.12 -7.74 -14.53
CA GLU A 112 -15.42 -7.31 -14.05
C GLU A 112 -15.91 -8.25 -12.94
N VAL A 113 -16.68 -7.70 -12.01
CA VAL A 113 -17.35 -8.44 -10.94
C VAL A 113 -18.82 -8.09 -11.00
N LYS A 114 -19.67 -9.09 -11.12
CA LYS A 114 -21.12 -8.92 -11.06
C LYS A 114 -21.64 -9.36 -9.70
N ASN A 115 -22.41 -8.51 -9.04
CA ASN A 115 -23.13 -8.91 -7.84
C ASN A 115 -24.33 -9.78 -8.25
N THR A 116 -24.22 -11.09 -8.02
CA THR A 116 -25.32 -12.05 -8.23
C THR A 116 -26.10 -12.33 -6.95
N SER A 117 -25.71 -11.75 -5.82
CA SER A 117 -26.42 -11.88 -4.54
C SER A 117 -27.68 -11.01 -4.53
N PRO A 118 -28.67 -11.33 -3.68
CA PRO A 118 -29.85 -10.49 -3.50
C PRO A 118 -29.57 -9.24 -2.65
N TYR A 119 -28.37 -9.08 -2.09
CA TYR A 119 -28.01 -8.03 -1.16
C TYR A 119 -27.15 -6.94 -1.81
N GLN A 120 -27.27 -5.70 -1.31
CA GLN A 120 -26.34 -4.64 -1.70
C GLN A 120 -24.96 -4.88 -1.06
N LEU A 121 -23.92 -4.92 -1.89
CA LEU A 121 -22.53 -4.98 -1.41
C LEU A 121 -22.03 -3.57 -1.13
N THR A 122 -21.80 -3.27 0.15
CA THR A 122 -21.36 -1.93 0.61
C THR A 122 -19.85 -1.79 0.66
N SER A 123 -19.13 -2.92 0.70
CA SER A 123 -17.68 -2.99 0.53
C SER A 123 -17.34 -4.18 -0.35
N LEU A 124 -16.42 -3.98 -1.30
CA LEU A 124 -15.93 -5.03 -2.17
C LEU A 124 -14.40 -4.96 -2.23
N THR A 125 -13.76 -6.04 -1.85
CA THR A 125 -12.32 -6.23 -1.92
C THR A 125 -12.01 -7.18 -3.05
N VAL A 126 -11.31 -6.69 -4.07
CA VAL A 126 -10.76 -7.54 -5.14
C VAL A 126 -9.26 -7.57 -4.95
N TYR A 127 -8.64 -8.75 -4.95
CA TYR A 127 -7.20 -8.88 -4.84
C TYR A 127 -6.70 -10.07 -5.64
N GLY A 128 -5.46 -9.98 -6.11
CA GLY A 128 -4.78 -11.04 -6.83
C GLY A 128 -3.70 -11.67 -5.97
N LYS A 129 -3.45 -12.96 -6.18
CA LYS A 129 -2.25 -13.65 -5.70
C LYS A 129 -1.44 -14.17 -6.89
N LEU A 130 -0.13 -14.08 -6.80
CA LEU A 130 0.77 -14.92 -7.57
C LEU A 130 1.08 -16.17 -6.77
N LEU A 131 1.01 -17.31 -7.44
CA LEU A 131 1.18 -18.64 -6.87
C LEU A 131 2.32 -19.36 -7.59
N ASP A 132 3.06 -20.19 -6.87
CA ASP A 132 4.07 -21.05 -7.46
C ASP A 132 3.43 -22.27 -8.15
N VAL A 133 4.27 -23.17 -8.69
CA VAL A 133 3.81 -24.38 -9.37
C VAL A 133 3.07 -25.37 -8.44
N LYS A 134 3.27 -25.26 -7.13
CA LYS A 134 2.61 -26.07 -6.09
C LYS A 134 1.33 -25.41 -5.56
N GLY A 135 1.06 -24.16 -5.94
CA GLY A 135 -0.08 -23.37 -5.49
C GLY A 135 0.20 -22.53 -4.23
N GLU A 136 1.45 -22.42 -3.78
CA GLU A 136 1.83 -21.59 -2.64
C GLU A 136 1.91 -20.10 -3.01
N GLU A 137 1.51 -19.21 -2.09
CA GLU A 137 1.48 -17.76 -2.32
C GLU A 137 2.90 -17.18 -2.44
N LEU A 138 3.24 -16.65 -3.61
CA LEU A 138 4.49 -15.92 -3.87
C LEU A 138 4.38 -14.43 -3.51
N THR A 139 3.25 -13.81 -3.86
CA THR A 139 2.93 -12.42 -3.50
C THR A 139 1.44 -12.14 -3.69
N LYS A 140 0.97 -11.02 -3.15
CA LYS A 140 -0.42 -10.56 -3.18
C LYS A 140 -0.47 -9.09 -3.54
N SER A 141 -1.45 -8.71 -4.35
CA SER A 141 -1.74 -7.31 -4.68
C SER A 141 -3.23 -7.04 -4.59
N PHE A 142 -3.61 -5.88 -4.07
CA PHE A 142 -4.99 -5.45 -3.93
C PHE A 142 -5.41 -4.61 -5.14
N THR A 143 -6.71 -4.57 -5.42
CA THR A 143 -7.23 -3.73 -6.49
C THR A 143 -6.87 -2.26 -6.22
N TYR A 144 -6.33 -1.61 -7.24
CA TYR A 144 -6.00 -0.18 -7.20
C TYR A 144 -7.23 0.66 -7.49
N LYS A 145 -8.15 0.12 -8.29
CA LYS A 145 -9.37 0.80 -8.70
C LYS A 145 -10.51 -0.20 -8.73
N LEU A 146 -11.61 0.15 -8.08
CA LEU A 146 -12.87 -0.54 -8.21
C LEU A 146 -13.94 0.49 -8.55
N THR A 147 -14.71 0.24 -9.59
CA THR A 147 -15.74 1.19 -10.03
C THR A 147 -16.98 0.45 -10.51
N PRO A 148 -18.16 0.65 -9.90
CA PRO A 148 -18.39 1.43 -8.67
C PRO A 148 -17.87 0.71 -7.41
N ALA A 149 -17.64 1.47 -6.32
CA ALA A 149 -17.12 0.93 -5.05
C ALA A 149 -18.13 0.07 -4.27
N GLN A 150 -19.41 0.19 -4.62
CA GLN A 150 -20.53 -0.57 -4.10
C GLN A 150 -21.27 -1.21 -5.27
N LEU A 151 -21.85 -2.38 -5.08
CA LEU A 151 -22.60 -3.08 -6.13
C LEU A 151 -23.99 -3.44 -5.63
N LEU A 152 -25.00 -2.90 -6.29
CA LEU A 152 -26.39 -3.33 -6.12
C LEU A 152 -26.59 -4.75 -6.69
N PRO A 153 -27.65 -5.47 -6.28
CA PRO A 153 -28.01 -6.74 -6.89
C PRO A 153 -28.12 -6.64 -8.42
N GLY A 154 -27.37 -7.47 -9.13
CA GLY A 154 -27.30 -7.50 -10.60
C GLY A 154 -26.32 -6.51 -11.24
N GLU A 155 -25.72 -5.60 -10.47
CA GLU A 155 -24.78 -4.59 -10.96
C GLU A 155 -23.38 -5.19 -11.22
N THR A 156 -22.67 -4.63 -12.19
CA THR A 156 -21.31 -5.02 -12.55
C THR A 156 -20.34 -3.88 -12.27
N GLY A 157 -19.22 -4.18 -11.61
CA GLY A 157 -18.11 -3.25 -11.41
C GLY A 157 -16.82 -3.74 -12.05
N SER A 158 -15.99 -2.81 -12.52
CA SER A 158 -14.66 -3.09 -13.08
C SER A 158 -13.58 -2.99 -12.01
N PHE A 159 -12.58 -3.88 -12.05
CA PHE A 159 -11.41 -3.83 -11.19
C PHE A 159 -10.09 -3.85 -11.96
N GLU A 160 -9.03 -3.35 -11.32
CA GLU A 160 -7.66 -3.39 -11.83
C GLU A 160 -6.67 -3.71 -10.70
N ILE A 161 -5.90 -4.78 -10.86
CA ILE A 161 -4.83 -5.21 -9.94
C ILE A 161 -3.49 -5.09 -10.66
N ILE A 162 -2.49 -4.52 -9.99
CA ILE A 162 -1.12 -4.38 -10.52
C ILE A 162 -0.15 -5.15 -9.62
N PHE A 163 0.59 -6.09 -10.17
CA PHE A 163 1.69 -6.78 -9.47
C PHE A 163 3.03 -6.11 -9.78
N TRP A 164 3.43 -5.19 -8.90
CA TRP A 164 4.71 -4.48 -8.99
C TRP A 164 5.93 -5.40 -8.96
N ASP A 165 5.85 -6.49 -8.20
CA ASP A 165 6.96 -7.46 -8.05
C ASP A 165 6.93 -8.59 -9.09
N TYR A 166 6.05 -8.53 -10.10
CA TYR A 166 5.90 -9.62 -11.07
C TYR A 166 7.23 -10.01 -11.75
N ASN A 167 8.09 -9.03 -12.04
CA ASN A 167 9.38 -9.28 -12.67
C ASN A 167 10.28 -10.25 -11.88
N LYS A 168 10.14 -10.32 -10.55
CA LYS A 168 10.87 -11.29 -9.70
C LYS A 168 10.45 -12.74 -9.98
N TYR A 169 9.24 -12.94 -10.50
CA TYR A 169 8.60 -14.24 -10.66
C TYR A 169 8.32 -14.60 -12.14
N LYS A 170 8.68 -13.73 -13.09
CA LYS A 170 8.38 -13.88 -14.52
C LYS A 170 8.91 -15.19 -15.13
N ASP A 171 10.08 -15.65 -14.68
CA ASP A 171 10.70 -16.89 -15.17
C ASP A 171 10.38 -18.12 -14.31
N SER A 172 9.53 -17.97 -13.27
CA SER A 172 9.28 -19.01 -12.25
C SER A 172 8.04 -19.89 -12.51
N ASN A 173 7.43 -19.82 -13.71
CA ASN A 173 6.14 -20.44 -14.02
C ASN A 173 5.02 -20.06 -13.01
N ALA A 174 5.08 -18.83 -12.50
CA ALA A 174 4.08 -18.32 -11.57
C ALA A 174 2.69 -18.29 -12.22
N ARG A 175 1.68 -18.70 -11.46
CA ARG A 175 0.26 -18.61 -11.83
C ARG A 175 -0.37 -17.44 -11.09
N TYR A 176 -1.42 -16.84 -11.64
CA TYR A 176 -2.21 -15.85 -10.90
C TYR A 176 -3.56 -16.44 -10.50
N ALA A 177 -4.10 -15.94 -9.39
CA ALA A 177 -5.47 -16.19 -8.97
C ALA A 177 -6.10 -14.87 -8.50
N VAL A 178 -7.33 -14.62 -8.89
CA VAL A 178 -8.10 -13.44 -8.46
C VAL A 178 -9.13 -13.89 -7.44
N TYR A 179 -9.19 -13.15 -6.33
CA TYR A 179 -10.11 -13.36 -5.24
C TYR A 179 -10.97 -12.11 -5.10
N VAL A 180 -12.27 -12.32 -4.88
CA VAL A 180 -13.23 -11.24 -4.71
C VAL A 180 -14.01 -11.49 -3.45
N GLN A 181 -14.11 -10.45 -2.63
CA GLN A 181 -14.79 -10.49 -1.36
C GLN A 181 -15.74 -9.31 -1.18
N GLY A 182 -17.05 -9.58 -1.23
CA GLY A 182 -18.10 -8.62 -0.95
C GLY A 182 -18.57 -8.69 0.51
N PHE A 183 -18.91 -7.54 1.09
CA PHE A 183 -19.60 -7.42 2.36
C PHE A 183 -20.96 -6.77 2.13
N SER A 184 -21.99 -7.34 2.76
CA SER A 184 -23.29 -6.70 2.92
C SER A 184 -23.69 -6.72 4.39
N PRO A 185 -24.13 -5.59 4.97
CA PRO A 185 -24.65 -5.56 6.34
C PRO A 185 -26.02 -6.25 6.47
N GLU A 186 -26.67 -6.59 5.35
CA GLU A 186 -27.97 -7.27 5.30
C GLU A 186 -27.84 -8.80 5.26
N ALA A 187 -26.64 -9.31 4.96
CA ALA A 187 -26.32 -10.72 5.00
C ALA A 187 -25.90 -11.07 6.45
N ASN A 188 -26.75 -11.87 7.13
CA ASN A 188 -26.54 -12.33 8.51
C ASN A 188 -25.64 -13.56 8.57
#